data_AF-A0A0M2Q1R5-F1
#
_entry.id   AF-A0A0M2Q1R5-F1
#
_cell.length_a   1.000
_cell.length_b   1.000
_cell.length_c   1.000
_cell.angle_alpha   90.00
_cell.angle_beta   90.00
_cell.angle_gamma   90.00
#
_symmetry.space_group_name_H-M   'P 1'
#
loop_
_entity.id
_entity.type
_entity.pdbx_description
1 polymer ?
#
loop_
_entity_poly.entity_id
_entity_poly.type
_entity_poly.pdbx_seq_one_letter_code
_entity_poly.pdbx_strand_id
1 'polypeptide(L)'
;MRKQILGNQDSTIHSAPTGALDVPRLAVALVSSEAPGFPVENMFGAQGGVGGKRWQAQDPGPQTLVLAFDHPQRITRVYLEIEETEVSRTQELTLSASRDGGQSYGEVVRQEYNFSPPGTTFQQENWQLNLDQVTHLRLWIKPDKGGGSALASCTTLALY
;
A
#
# COMPACT_ATOMS: atom_id res chain seq x y z
N MET A 1 7.47 -10.55 10.05
CA MET A 1 6.21 -9.82 10.28
C MET A 1 5.44 -10.54 11.35
N ARG A 2 4.82 -9.84 12.32
CA ARG A 2 3.79 -10.45 13.16
C ARG A 2 2.45 -10.25 12.46
N LYS A 3 2.02 -11.28 11.73
CA LYS A 3 0.72 -11.34 11.05
C LYS A 3 -0.26 -12.05 11.99
N GLN A 4 -1.25 -11.37 12.54
CA GLN A 4 -2.30 -12.06 13.30
C GLN A 4 -3.45 -12.42 12.36
N ILE A 5 -3.36 -13.62 11.78
CA ILE A 5 -4.51 -14.39 11.31
C ILE A 5 -4.70 -15.54 12.31
N LEU A 6 -5.94 -15.90 12.61
CA LEU A 6 -6.26 -17.02 13.50
C LEU A 6 -5.67 -18.33 12.92
N GLY A 7 -4.45 -18.70 13.34
CA GLY A 7 -3.78 -19.95 12.95
C GLY A 7 -2.41 -19.79 12.28
N ASN A 8 -1.36 -20.18 13.02
CA ASN A 8 0.02 -20.57 12.69
C ASN A 8 0.94 -19.65 11.84
N GLN A 9 2.16 -19.43 12.37
CA GLN A 9 3.19 -18.49 11.89
C GLN A 9 4.36 -19.21 11.22
N ASP A 10 4.92 -18.62 10.15
CA ASP A 10 6.35 -18.72 9.78
C ASP A 10 6.79 -17.41 9.10
N SER A 11 7.95 -16.84 9.49
CA SER A 11 8.43 -15.51 9.04
C SER A 11 9.83 -15.58 8.41
N THR A 12 9.96 -15.17 7.14
CA THR A 12 11.24 -14.89 6.47
C THR A 12 11.56 -13.39 6.46
N ILE A 13 12.82 -13.01 6.69
CA ILE A 13 13.30 -11.62 6.84
C ILE A 13 13.67 -11.05 5.46
N HIS A 14 13.11 -9.90 5.07
CA HIS A 14 13.51 -9.10 3.91
C HIS A 14 14.14 -7.78 4.39
N SER A 15 15.24 -7.34 3.77
CA SER A 15 15.95 -6.09 4.13
C SER A 15 15.45 -4.92 3.28
N ALA A 16 15.12 -3.80 3.92
CA ALA A 16 14.59 -2.60 3.27
C ALA A 16 15.68 -1.82 2.50
N PRO A 17 15.32 -1.05 1.46
CA PRO A 17 16.23 -0.11 0.79
C PRO A 17 16.91 0.86 1.78
N THR A 18 18.11 1.34 1.47
CA THR A 18 18.86 2.23 2.37
C THR A 18 18.05 3.47 2.76
N GLY A 19 17.79 3.64 4.06
CA GLY A 19 17.02 4.75 4.62
C GLY A 19 15.50 4.57 4.64
N ALA A 20 14.97 3.50 4.08
CA ALA A 20 13.55 3.17 4.21
C ALA A 20 13.25 2.56 5.58
N LEU A 21 12.05 2.84 6.10
CA LEU A 21 11.50 2.19 7.28
C LEU A 21 11.29 0.70 7.00
N ASP A 22 11.69 -0.16 7.94
CA ASP A 22 11.34 -1.58 7.92
C ASP A 22 9.90 -1.76 8.43
N VAL A 23 8.93 -1.34 7.61
CA VAL A 23 7.49 -1.39 7.91
C VAL A 23 7.05 -2.75 8.45
N PRO A 24 7.45 -3.90 7.86
CA PRO A 24 7.25 -5.25 8.40
C PRO A 24 7.60 -5.47 9.88
N ARG A 25 8.53 -4.69 10.42
CA ARG A 25 8.97 -4.76 11.82
C ARG A 25 8.42 -3.66 12.71
N LEU A 26 7.85 -2.61 12.12
CA LEU A 26 7.45 -1.39 12.82
C LEU A 26 5.93 -1.18 12.86
N ALA A 27 5.17 -1.97 12.11
CA ALA A 27 3.73 -1.77 11.99
C ALA A 27 2.96 -3.08 11.88
N VAL A 28 1.70 -3.02 12.30
CA VAL A 28 0.66 -3.98 11.96
C VAL A 28 -0.10 -3.46 10.74
N ALA A 29 -0.23 -4.29 9.71
CA ALA A 29 -1.05 -3.98 8.55
C ALA A 29 -2.49 -4.48 8.76
N LEU A 30 -3.45 -3.58 8.59
CA LEU A 30 -4.88 -3.87 8.58
C LEU A 30 -5.38 -3.69 7.15
N VAL A 31 -5.86 -4.76 6.53
CA VAL A 31 -6.36 -4.75 5.14
C VAL A 31 -7.83 -5.12 5.11
N SER A 32 -8.59 -4.48 4.21
CA SER A 32 -10.00 -4.81 3.98
C SER A 32 -10.17 -6.23 3.43
N SER A 33 -9.31 -6.64 2.50
CA SER A 33 -9.26 -7.99 1.95
C SER A 33 -7.87 -8.29 1.38
N GLU A 34 -7.54 -9.57 1.21
CA GLU A 34 -6.25 -10.04 0.71
C GLU A 34 -6.45 -11.33 -0.09
N ALA A 35 -6.01 -11.34 -1.36
CA ALA A 35 -6.10 -12.52 -2.21
C ALA A 35 -5.02 -13.56 -1.82
N PRO A 36 -5.36 -14.87 -1.80
CA PRO A 36 -4.38 -15.93 -1.60
C PRO A 36 -3.20 -15.82 -2.58
N GLY A 37 -1.97 -15.83 -2.07
CA GLY A 37 -0.75 -15.72 -2.87
C GLY A 37 -0.29 -14.28 -3.18
N PHE A 38 -1.11 -13.27 -2.89
CA PHE A 38 -0.77 -11.85 -3.06
C PHE A 38 -0.84 -11.08 -1.73
N PRO A 39 -0.10 -11.53 -0.70
CA PRO A 39 -0.26 -10.99 0.63
C PRO A 39 0.34 -9.57 0.76
N VAL A 40 -0.14 -8.80 1.74
CA VAL A 40 0.26 -7.40 1.97
C VAL A 40 1.78 -7.25 2.10
N GLU A 41 2.42 -8.26 2.67
CA GLU A 41 3.85 -8.43 2.81
C GLU A 41 4.65 -8.19 1.53
N ASN A 42 4.06 -8.54 0.38
CA ASN A 42 4.72 -8.42 -0.91
C ASN A 42 5.07 -6.97 -1.27
N MET A 43 4.30 -5.98 -0.80
CA MET A 43 4.51 -4.58 -1.19
C MET A 43 5.70 -3.91 -0.49
N PHE A 44 6.25 -4.53 0.57
CA PHE A 44 7.35 -3.95 1.35
C PHE A 44 8.72 -4.53 0.98
N GLY A 45 8.77 -5.50 0.05
CA GLY A 45 9.99 -6.17 -0.36
C GLY A 45 10.85 -5.31 -1.29
N ALA A 46 12.14 -5.65 -1.37
CA ALA A 46 13.09 -4.99 -2.28
C ALA A 46 12.90 -5.34 -3.78
N GLN A 47 11.90 -6.14 -4.13
CA GLN A 47 11.61 -6.61 -5.50
C GLN A 47 10.38 -5.87 -6.08
N GLY A 48 10.44 -4.54 -6.09
CA GLY A 48 9.48 -3.68 -6.81
C GLY A 48 9.70 -3.71 -8.33
N GLY A 49 8.96 -2.85 -9.04
CA GLY A 49 8.98 -2.71 -10.49
C GLY A 49 7.93 -3.56 -11.22
N VAL A 50 7.91 -3.42 -12.54
CA VAL A 50 7.03 -4.18 -13.47
C VAL A 50 7.20 -5.68 -13.27
N GLY A 51 6.11 -6.40 -13.06
CA GLY A 51 6.12 -7.84 -12.76
C GLY A 51 6.63 -8.21 -11.36
N GLY A 52 6.84 -7.21 -10.50
CA GLY A 52 7.24 -7.40 -9.11
C GLY A 52 6.17 -8.10 -8.27
N LYS A 53 6.58 -8.57 -7.09
CA LYS A 53 5.59 -9.08 -6.12
C LYS A 53 4.67 -7.94 -5.70
N ARG A 54 3.40 -8.25 -5.48
CA ARG A 54 2.38 -7.26 -5.13
C ARG A 54 1.41 -7.78 -4.09
N TRP A 55 0.82 -6.85 -3.36
CA TRP A 55 -0.45 -7.08 -2.69
C TRP A 55 -1.60 -6.99 -3.71
N GLN A 56 -2.62 -7.81 -3.52
CA GLN A 56 -3.88 -7.72 -4.23
C GLN A 56 -5.04 -7.96 -3.26
N ALA A 57 -6.07 -7.15 -3.36
CA ALA A 57 -7.34 -7.36 -2.67
C ALA A 57 -8.05 -8.62 -3.19
N GLN A 58 -8.77 -9.32 -2.32
CA GLN A 58 -9.59 -10.46 -2.74
C GLN A 58 -10.89 -10.00 -3.38
N ASP A 59 -11.49 -8.94 -2.84
CA ASP A 59 -12.81 -8.47 -3.25
C ASP A 59 -12.73 -7.24 -4.16
N PRO A 60 -13.66 -7.09 -5.12
CA PRO A 60 -13.74 -5.92 -5.98
C PRO A 60 -14.20 -4.67 -5.23
N GLY A 61 -13.96 -3.50 -5.85
CA GLY A 61 -14.40 -2.21 -5.32
C GLY A 61 -13.39 -1.56 -4.37
N PRO A 62 -13.77 -0.47 -3.67
CA PRO A 62 -12.85 0.28 -2.83
C PRO A 62 -12.23 -0.54 -1.69
N GLN A 63 -10.92 -0.44 -1.51
CA GLN A 63 -10.16 -1.18 -0.53
C GLN A 63 -9.35 -0.23 0.35
N THR A 64 -9.19 -0.61 1.62
CA THR A 64 -8.37 0.13 2.58
C THR A 64 -7.23 -0.75 3.09
N LEU A 65 -6.05 -0.16 3.16
CA LEU A 65 -4.90 -0.67 3.90
C LEU A 65 -4.48 0.39 4.92
N VAL A 66 -4.33 -0.01 6.18
CA VAL A 66 -3.81 0.84 7.25
C VAL A 66 -2.54 0.22 7.82
N LEU A 67 -1.49 1.01 7.92
CA LEU A 67 -0.30 0.69 8.71
C LEU A 67 -0.46 1.34 10.07
N ALA A 68 -0.67 0.54 11.11
CA ALA A 68 -0.69 0.97 12.50
C ALA A 68 0.72 0.75 13.08
N PHE A 69 1.46 1.84 13.33
CA PHE A 69 2.84 1.74 13.81
C PHE A 69 2.88 1.45 15.31
N ASP A 70 3.80 0.57 15.73
CA ASP A 70 4.01 0.22 17.14
C ASP A 70 4.43 1.45 17.97
N HIS A 71 5.17 2.36 17.33
CA HIS A 71 5.55 3.67 17.85
C HIS A 71 5.34 4.74 16.77
N PRO A 72 4.99 5.99 17.14
CA PRO A 72 4.84 7.06 16.16
C PRO A 72 6.09 7.22 15.29
N GLN A 73 5.91 7.24 13.97
CA GLN A 73 6.99 7.39 12.99
C GLN A 73 7.03 8.81 12.44
N ARG A 74 8.23 9.26 12.06
CA ARG A 74 8.39 10.37 11.13
C ARG A 74 8.43 9.79 9.72
N ILE A 75 7.63 10.35 8.82
CA ILE A 75 7.61 9.98 7.41
C ILE A 75 7.96 11.24 6.62
N THR A 76 9.12 11.21 5.98
CA THR A 76 9.72 12.26 5.14
C THR A 76 9.45 12.05 3.65
N ARG A 77 9.17 10.80 3.27
CA ARG A 77 8.93 10.43 1.87
C ARG A 77 8.08 9.16 1.77
N VAL A 78 7.25 9.12 0.74
CA VAL A 78 6.49 7.94 0.37
C VAL A 78 6.73 7.63 -1.09
N TYR A 79 7.17 6.40 -1.34
CA TYR A 79 7.35 5.85 -2.67
C TYR A 79 6.31 4.77 -2.91
N LEU A 80 5.62 4.85 -4.05
CA LEU A 80 4.50 3.98 -4.38
C LEU A 80 4.56 3.53 -5.84
N GLU A 81 4.34 2.24 -6.06
CA GLU A 81 4.25 1.65 -7.40
C GLU A 81 2.96 0.84 -7.52
N ILE A 82 2.28 0.99 -8.64
CA ILE A 82 1.08 0.22 -8.99
C ILE A 82 1.17 -0.22 -10.44
N GLU A 83 0.85 -1.50 -10.66
CA GLU A 83 0.79 -2.12 -11.98
C GLU A 83 -0.62 -2.64 -12.27
N GLU A 84 -1.04 -2.46 -13.51
CA GLU A 84 -2.27 -2.99 -14.11
C GLU A 84 -1.99 -3.40 -15.55
N THR A 85 -2.05 -4.70 -15.83
CA THR A 85 -1.70 -5.28 -17.14
C THR A 85 -2.90 -5.91 -17.85
N GLU A 86 -4.06 -5.97 -17.19
CA GLU A 86 -5.20 -6.75 -17.64
C GLU A 86 -6.35 -5.86 -18.11
N VAL A 87 -6.65 -4.79 -17.38
CA VAL A 87 -7.87 -3.99 -17.58
C VAL A 87 -7.58 -2.51 -17.74
N SER A 88 -8.14 -1.91 -18.78
CA SER A 88 -8.18 -0.45 -18.92
C SER A 88 -9.16 0.15 -17.92
N ARG A 89 -8.68 1.00 -17.02
CA ARG A 89 -9.48 1.59 -15.93
C ARG A 89 -8.90 2.90 -15.42
N THR A 90 -9.76 3.72 -14.83
CA THR A 90 -9.35 4.87 -14.04
C THR A 90 -9.38 4.49 -12.57
N GLN A 91 -8.23 4.49 -11.91
CA GLN A 91 -8.09 4.24 -10.48
C GLN A 91 -8.01 5.56 -9.72
N GLU A 92 -8.64 5.63 -8.55
CA GLU A 92 -8.42 6.70 -7.57
C GLU A 92 -7.69 6.15 -6.35
N LEU A 93 -6.77 6.93 -5.81
CA LEU A 93 -5.99 6.60 -4.63
C LEU A 93 -5.91 7.80 -3.69
N THR A 94 -6.03 7.54 -2.39
CA THR A 94 -5.81 8.53 -1.34
C THR A 94 -4.84 7.97 -0.31
N LEU A 95 -3.83 8.78 0.04
CA LEU A 95 -3.00 8.57 1.21
C LEU A 95 -3.43 9.53 2.32
N SER A 96 -3.71 9.01 3.51
CA SER A 96 -4.05 9.80 4.69
C SER A 96 -3.19 9.40 5.88
N ALA A 97 -2.96 10.32 6.81
CA ALA A 97 -2.19 10.06 8.03
C ALA A 97 -2.98 10.43 9.28
N SER A 98 -2.74 9.69 10.36
CA SER A 98 -3.27 9.93 11.70
C SER A 98 -2.13 10.14 12.69
N ARG A 99 -2.35 11.02 13.66
CA ARG A 99 -1.45 11.28 14.80
C ARG A 99 -2.07 10.90 16.15
N ASP A 100 -3.28 10.37 16.15
CA ASP A 100 -4.11 10.18 17.34
C ASP A 100 -4.55 8.73 17.56
N GLY A 101 -3.76 7.78 17.05
CA GLY A 101 -4.07 6.35 17.20
C GLY A 101 -5.14 5.88 16.22
N GLY A 102 -5.30 6.55 15.07
CA GLY A 102 -6.24 6.16 14.04
C GLY A 102 -7.68 6.64 14.28
N GLN A 103 -7.89 7.59 15.20
CA GLN A 103 -9.20 8.17 15.47
C GLN A 103 -9.60 9.17 14.38
N SER A 104 -8.65 9.98 13.91
CA SER A 104 -8.83 10.89 12.79
C SER A 104 -7.72 10.73 11.76
N TYR A 105 -8.07 10.97 10.49
CA TYR A 105 -7.15 10.89 9.36
C TYR A 105 -7.24 12.18 8.54
N GLY A 106 -6.09 12.84 8.37
CA GLY A 106 -5.94 13.94 7.41
C GLY A 106 -5.47 13.42 6.07
N GLU A 107 -6.15 13.79 4.98
CA GLU A 107 -5.68 13.51 3.62
C GLU A 107 -4.33 14.23 3.38
N VAL A 108 -3.37 13.49 2.83
CA VAL A 108 -2.03 13.99 2.52
C VAL A 108 -1.82 14.08 1.02
N VAL A 109 -2.25 13.05 0.29
CA VAL A 109 -2.18 12.99 -1.17
C VAL A 109 -3.44 12.33 -1.71
N ARG A 110 -3.90 12.81 -2.86
CA ARG A 110 -4.90 12.14 -3.70
C ARG A 110 -4.38 12.11 -5.12
N GLN A 111 -4.49 10.95 -5.77
CA GLN A 111 -4.09 10.75 -7.16
C GLN A 111 -5.16 9.97 -7.92
N GLU A 112 -5.21 10.21 -9.23
CA GLU A 112 -5.96 9.41 -10.17
C GLU A 112 -5.02 8.90 -11.26
N TYR A 113 -5.13 7.61 -11.58
CA TYR A 113 -4.34 6.96 -12.63
C TYR A 113 -5.24 6.42 -13.71
N ASN A 114 -4.83 6.61 -14.96
CA ASN A 114 -5.47 5.97 -16.11
C ASN A 114 -4.57 4.85 -16.60
N PHE A 115 -5.01 3.61 -16.39
CA PHE A 115 -4.37 2.42 -16.95
C PHE A 115 -5.04 2.06 -18.27
N SER A 116 -4.21 1.72 -19.26
CA SER A 116 -4.65 1.40 -20.61
C SER A 116 -3.79 0.31 -21.26
N PRO A 117 -3.79 -0.93 -20.73
CA PRO A 117 -3.00 -2.02 -21.31
C PRO A 117 -3.28 -2.23 -22.82
N PRO A 118 -2.25 -2.50 -23.65
CA PRO A 118 -0.84 -2.66 -23.29
C PRO A 118 -0.04 -1.35 -23.21
N GLY A 119 -0.69 -0.19 -23.31
CA GLY A 119 -0.07 1.14 -23.29
C GLY A 119 0.44 1.54 -21.90
N THR A 120 -0.43 2.17 -21.10
CA THR A 120 -0.04 2.63 -19.75
C THR A 120 -0.39 1.56 -18.72
N THR A 121 0.59 0.77 -18.30
CA THR A 121 0.37 -0.35 -17.35
C THR A 121 1.00 -0.14 -15.98
N PHE A 122 1.84 0.88 -15.81
CA PHE A 122 2.61 1.08 -14.59
C PHE A 122 2.59 2.55 -14.16
N GLN A 123 2.43 2.78 -12.87
CA GLN A 123 2.46 4.10 -12.24
C GLN A 123 3.41 4.08 -11.06
N GLN A 124 4.21 5.14 -10.97
CA GLN A 124 5.23 5.29 -9.95
C GLN A 124 5.20 6.70 -9.40
N GLU A 125 5.23 6.79 -8.09
CA GLU A 125 5.15 8.05 -7.35
C GLU A 125 6.26 8.14 -6.30
N ASN A 126 6.73 9.35 -6.07
CA ASN A 126 7.73 9.64 -5.06
C ASN A 126 7.43 10.99 -4.40
N TRP A 127 6.55 10.98 -3.41
CA TRP A 127 6.10 12.17 -2.72
C TRP A 127 7.03 12.52 -1.57
N GLN A 128 7.57 13.74 -1.56
CA GLN A 128 8.23 14.30 -0.37
C GLN A 128 7.15 14.81 0.58
N LEU A 129 7.01 14.16 1.72
CA LEU A 129 5.97 14.43 2.71
C LEU A 129 6.67 14.69 4.03
N ASN A 130 6.46 15.83 4.70
CA ASN A 130 7.09 16.08 6.00
C ASN A 130 6.06 15.86 7.12
N LEU A 131 5.81 14.58 7.45
CA LEU A 131 4.85 14.18 8.46
C LEU A 131 5.56 13.70 9.73
N ASP A 132 5.33 14.39 10.84
CA ASP A 132 5.83 13.99 12.15
C ASP A 132 4.74 13.27 12.97
N GLN A 133 5.19 12.41 13.90
CA GLN A 133 4.35 11.71 14.89
C GLN A 133 3.19 10.92 14.26
N VAL A 134 3.43 10.31 13.09
CA VAL A 134 2.44 9.48 12.41
C VAL A 134 2.26 8.18 13.18
N THR A 135 1.05 7.97 13.68
CA THR A 135 0.66 6.73 14.36
C THR A 135 0.03 5.74 13.38
N HIS A 136 -0.72 6.24 12.39
CA HIS A 136 -1.30 5.41 11.33
C HIS A 136 -1.13 6.07 9.96
N LEU A 137 -0.82 5.25 8.96
CA LEU A 137 -0.86 5.64 7.56
C LEU A 137 -1.93 4.81 6.85
N ARG A 138 -2.87 5.46 6.17
CA ARG A 138 -3.95 4.81 5.45
C ARG A 138 -3.79 5.03 3.95
N LEU A 139 -3.74 3.93 3.22
CA LEU A 139 -3.87 3.87 1.77
C LEU A 139 -5.28 3.40 1.43
N TRP A 140 -6.04 4.25 0.76
CA TRP A 140 -7.35 3.90 0.21
C TRP A 140 -7.26 3.88 -1.31
N ILE A 141 -7.78 2.82 -1.93
CA ILE A 141 -7.76 2.64 -3.37
C ILE A 141 -9.17 2.32 -3.84
N LYS A 142 -9.71 3.12 -4.76
CA LYS A 142 -10.85 2.74 -5.59
C LYS A 142 -10.30 2.25 -6.93
N PRO A 143 -10.27 0.93 -7.17
CA PRO A 143 -9.59 0.35 -8.32
C PRO A 143 -10.24 0.77 -9.64
N ASP A 144 -11.54 0.97 -9.68
CA ASP A 144 -12.22 1.48 -10.86
C ASP A 144 -13.24 2.56 -10.47
N LYS A 145 -12.98 3.79 -10.91
CA LYS A 145 -13.86 4.94 -10.72
C LYS A 145 -15.18 4.75 -11.45
N GLY A 146 -15.18 4.04 -12.58
CA GLY A 146 -16.36 3.65 -13.36
C GLY A 146 -17.21 2.55 -12.72
N GLY A 147 -16.75 1.93 -11.62
CA GLY A 147 -17.51 0.96 -10.86
C GLY A 147 -17.45 -0.48 -11.38
N GLY A 148 -16.48 -0.81 -12.24
CA GLY A 148 -16.20 -2.18 -12.64
C GLY A 148 -15.69 -3.05 -11.49
N SER A 149 -15.58 -4.36 -11.74
CA SER A 149 -15.17 -5.37 -10.76
C SER A 149 -13.65 -5.49 -10.61
N ALA A 150 -12.91 -4.40 -10.81
CA ALA A 150 -11.46 -4.39 -10.67
C ALA A 150 -11.04 -4.60 -9.20
N LEU A 151 -9.89 -5.26 -9.01
CA LEU A 151 -9.28 -5.49 -7.70
C LEU A 151 -8.23 -4.42 -7.44
N ALA A 152 -8.16 -3.92 -6.20
CA ALA A 152 -7.06 -3.04 -5.80
C ALA A 152 -5.76 -3.84 -5.70
N SER A 153 -4.66 -3.24 -6.13
CA SER A 153 -3.31 -3.80 -6.03
C SER A 153 -2.31 -2.70 -5.67
N CYS A 154 -1.19 -3.11 -5.07
CA CYS A 154 -0.04 -2.25 -4.84
C CYS A 154 1.23 -3.09 -4.95
N THR A 155 2.12 -2.69 -5.85
CA THR A 155 3.38 -3.39 -6.13
C THR A 155 4.44 -3.00 -5.11
N THR A 156 4.55 -1.73 -4.77
CA THR A 156 5.49 -1.27 -3.75
C THR A 156 4.92 -0.13 -2.95
N LEU A 157 5.12 -0.18 -1.63
CA LEU A 157 4.95 0.93 -0.71
C LEU A 157 6.19 1.02 0.17
N ALA A 158 7.01 2.05 -0.02
CA ALA A 158 8.17 2.32 0.82
C ALA A 158 8.04 3.69 1.51
N LEU A 159 8.35 3.70 2.80
CA LEU A 159 8.29 4.88 3.66
C LEU A 159 9.72 5.21 4.11
N TYR A 160 10.05 6.49 4.25
CA TYR A 160 11.38 6.96 4.68
C TYR A 160 11.25 7.98 5.79
#